data_AF-A0A7Y4MTR7-F1
#
_entry.id   AF-A0A7Y4MTR7-F1
#
_cell.length_a   1.000
_cell.length_b   1.000
_cell.length_c   1.000
_cell.angle_alpha   90.00
_cell.angle_beta   90.00
_cell.angle_gamma   90.00
#
_symmetry.space_group_name_H-M   'P 1'
#
loop_
_entity.id
_entity.type
_entity.pdbx_description
1 polymer ?
#
loop_
_entity_poly.entity_id
_entity_poly.type
_entity_poly.pdbx_seq_one_letter_code
_entity_poly.pdbx_strand_id
1 'polypeptide(L)'
;IRDRGIQHLAVYVDDMDAALARFQAAGGEVFSSPHELPALEKGPGNAFCYARAPWGTIIEFITYPSPQPYEQQTALRRWKPPERG
;
A
#
# COMPACT_ATOMS: atom_id res chain seq x y z
N ILE A 1 -11.83 15.92 -11.99
CA ILE A 1 -12.52 14.80 -12.66
C ILE A 1 -13.20 13.95 -11.58
N ARG A 2 -14.52 13.85 -11.60
CA ARG A 2 -15.30 12.88 -10.80
C ARG A 2 -15.95 11.93 -11.80
N ASP A 3 -15.12 11.10 -12.41
CA ASP A 3 -15.60 10.04 -13.29
C ASP A 3 -16.17 8.90 -12.43
N ARG A 4 -17.28 8.32 -12.86
CA ARG A 4 -17.88 7.16 -12.19
C ARG A 4 -17.06 5.92 -12.55
N GLY A 5 -16.18 5.50 -11.65
CA GLY A 5 -15.31 4.33 -11.83
C GLY A 5 -14.44 4.05 -10.61
N ILE A 6 -13.68 2.96 -10.64
CA ILE A 6 -12.70 2.64 -9.60
C ILE A 6 -11.54 3.63 -9.70
N GLN A 7 -11.23 4.32 -8.60
CA GLN A 7 -10.10 5.25 -8.54
C GLN A 7 -8.76 4.51 -8.46
N HIS A 8 -8.67 3.53 -7.55
CA HIS A 8 -7.57 2.58 -7.44
C HIS A 8 -8.03 1.34 -6.62
N LEU A 9 -7.23 0.28 -6.64
CA LEU A 9 -7.35 -0.87 -5.73
C LEU A 9 -6.12 -0.93 -4.84
N ALA A 10 -6.30 -1.03 -3.52
CA ALA A 10 -5.20 -1.20 -2.58
C ALA A 10 -4.97 -2.69 -2.26
N VAL A 11 -3.71 -3.10 -2.19
CA VAL A 11 -3.29 -4.46 -1.83
C VAL A 11 -2.25 -4.37 -0.73
N TYR A 12 -2.51 -5.07 0.39
CA TYR A 12 -1.54 -5.19 1.47
C TYR A 12 -0.41 -6.13 1.05
N VAL A 13 0.83 -5.74 1.32
CA VAL A 13 2.02 -6.55 1.04
C VAL A 13 2.93 -6.65 2.26
N ASP A 14 3.47 -7.83 2.50
CA ASP A 14 4.42 -8.09 3.58
C ASP A 14 5.81 -7.53 3.21
N ASP A 15 6.22 -7.69 1.94
CA ASP A 15 7.48 -7.19 1.39
C ASP A 15 7.19 -6.27 0.19
N MET A 16 7.43 -4.98 0.38
CA MET A 16 7.19 -3.94 -0.63
C MET A 16 8.11 -4.12 -1.84
N ASP A 17 9.40 -4.36 -1.62
CA ASP A 17 10.38 -4.41 -2.70
C ASP A 17 10.16 -5.64 -3.57
N ALA A 18 9.93 -6.80 -2.96
CA ALA A 18 9.62 -8.03 -3.69
C ALA A 18 8.30 -7.92 -4.47
N ALA A 19 7.28 -7.29 -3.88
CA ALA A 19 5.99 -7.09 -4.55
C ALA A 19 6.11 -6.18 -5.77
N LEU A 20 6.80 -5.04 -5.63
CA LEU A 20 7.01 -4.09 -6.74
C LEU A 20 7.86 -4.71 -7.85
N ALA A 21 8.92 -5.44 -7.51
CA ALA A 21 9.75 -6.14 -8.49
C ALA A 21 8.93 -7.18 -9.28
N ARG A 22 8.09 -7.96 -8.60
CA ARG A 22 7.20 -8.93 -9.26
C ARG A 22 6.16 -8.23 -10.14
N PHE A 23 5.63 -7.11 -9.67
CA PHE A 23 4.65 -6.32 -10.44
C PHE A 23 5.26 -5.76 -11.72
N GLN A 24 6.47 -5.19 -11.64
CA GLN A 24 7.22 -4.72 -12.81
C GLN A 24 7.53 -5.85 -13.79
N ALA A 25 7.98 -7.00 -13.29
CA ALA A 25 8.25 -8.18 -14.12
C ALA A 25 7.00 -8.69 -14.85
N ALA A 26 5.80 -8.45 -14.30
CA ALA A 26 4.51 -8.76 -14.93
C ALA A 26 4.03 -7.68 -15.91
N GLY A 27 4.84 -6.66 -16.21
CA GLY A 27 4.53 -5.57 -17.14
C GLY A 27 3.90 -4.33 -16.50
N GLY A 28 3.84 -4.27 -15.16
CA GLY A 28 3.34 -3.11 -14.45
C GLY A 28 4.33 -1.95 -14.43
N GLU A 29 3.81 -0.73 -14.32
CA GLU A 29 4.61 0.50 -14.22
C GLU A 29 4.55 1.05 -12.80
N VAL A 30 5.71 1.19 -12.16
CA VAL A 30 5.84 1.77 -10.81
C VAL A 30 6.20 3.25 -10.94
N PHE A 31 5.42 4.13 -10.32
CA PHE A 31 5.56 5.58 -10.54
C PHE A 31 6.68 6.22 -9.71
N SER A 32 7.00 5.64 -8.55
CA SER A 32 7.97 6.17 -7.61
C SER A 32 8.52 5.07 -6.71
N SER A 33 9.57 5.38 -5.95
CA SER A 33 9.95 4.57 -4.79
C SER A 33 8.82 4.59 -3.74
N PRO A 34 8.73 3.58 -2.85
CA PRO A 34 7.80 3.61 -1.73
C PRO A 34 7.93 4.89 -0.90
N HIS A 35 6.80 5.44 -0.48
CA HIS A 35 6.69 6.60 0.39
C HIS A 35 6.21 6.19 1.78
N GLU A 36 6.70 6.86 2.82
CA GLU A 36 6.17 6.68 4.17
C GLU A 36 4.67 7.02 4.23
N LEU A 37 3.90 6.25 5.01
CA LEU A 37 2.50 6.60 5.28
C LEU A 37 2.39 7.94 6.05
N PRO A 38 1.37 8.76 5.76
CA PRO A 38 1.24 10.10 6.33
C PRO A 38 0.78 10.06 7.80
N ALA A 39 1.17 11.10 8.56
CA ALA A 39 0.72 11.48 9.91
C ALA A 39 0.01 10.40 10.76
N LEU A 40 -1.28 10.15 10.52
CA LEU A 40 -2.09 9.22 11.32
C LEU A 40 -1.64 7.76 11.20
N GLU A 41 -1.03 7.41 10.07
CA GLU A 41 -0.61 6.05 9.73
C GLU A 41 0.92 5.89 9.70
N LYS A 42 1.64 6.95 10.06
CA LYS A 42 3.11 6.97 10.08
C LYS A 42 3.66 5.93 11.06
N GLY A 43 4.69 5.21 10.68
CA GLY A 43 5.41 4.29 11.56
C GLY A 43 6.67 3.75 10.86
N PRO A 44 7.67 3.24 11.60
CA PRO A 44 8.84 2.63 11.00
C PRO A 44 8.44 1.51 10.02
N GLY A 45 8.83 1.63 8.75
CA GLY A 45 8.50 0.66 7.70
C GLY A 45 7.06 0.72 7.17
N ASN A 46 6.20 1.59 7.71
CA ASN A 46 4.86 1.81 7.15
C ASN A 46 4.99 2.62 5.86
N ALA A 47 4.59 2.03 4.73
CA ALA A 47 4.81 2.63 3.43
C ALA A 47 3.71 2.31 2.42
N PHE A 48 3.61 3.13 1.39
CA PHE A 48 2.76 2.91 0.23
C PHE A 48 3.49 3.22 -1.07
N CYS A 49 3.04 2.63 -2.17
CA CYS A 49 3.52 2.93 -3.51
C CYS A 49 2.37 2.80 -4.51
N TYR A 50 2.22 3.80 -5.37
CA TYR A 50 1.28 3.73 -6.48
C TYR A 50 1.96 3.18 -7.73
N ALA A 51 1.27 2.27 -8.39
CA ALA A 51 1.69 1.67 -9.64
C ALA A 51 0.49 1.49 -10.57
N ARG A 52 0.75 1.27 -11.86
CA ARG A 52 -0.27 1.07 -12.89
C ARG A 52 -0.12 -0.30 -13.52
N ALA A 53 -1.20 -1.05 -13.52
CA ALA A 53 -1.25 -2.36 -14.17
C ALA A 53 -1.19 -2.20 -15.71
N PRO A 54 -0.79 -3.24 -16.45
CA PRO A 54 -0.74 -3.20 -17.92
C PRO A 54 -2.05 -2.77 -18.59
N TRP A 55 -3.19 -3.06 -17.95
CA TRP A 55 -4.53 -2.69 -18.42
C TRP A 55 -5.03 -1.34 -17.87
N GLY A 56 -4.19 -0.58 -17.17
CA GLY A 56 -4.46 0.81 -16.79
C GLY A 56 -4.99 1.05 -15.36
N THR A 57 -5.39 0.02 -14.62
CA THR A 57 -5.82 0.20 -13.22
C THR A 57 -4.68 0.71 -12.34
N ILE A 58 -4.96 1.72 -11.50
CA ILE A 58 -4.05 2.15 -10.44
C ILE A 58 -4.14 1.19 -9.27
N ILE A 59 -2.99 0.67 -8.86
CA ILE A 59 -2.83 -0.21 -7.70
C ILE A 59 -2.02 0.54 -6.64
N GLU A 60 -2.52 0.57 -5.41
CA GLU A 60 -1.77 1.00 -4.23
C GLU A 60 -1.21 -0.23 -3.52
N PHE A 61 0.12 -0.38 -3.53
CA PHE A 61 0.79 -1.31 -2.65
C PHE A 61 0.92 -0.64 -1.29
N ILE A 62 0.49 -1.30 -0.22
CA ILE A 62 0.54 -0.73 1.12
C ILE A 62 1.06 -1.74 2.13
N THR A 63 1.91 -1.28 3.05
CA THR A 63 2.35 -2.05 4.20
C THR A 63 2.36 -1.19 5.45
N TYR A 64 2.08 -1.83 6.58
CA TYR A 64 2.13 -1.21 7.91
C TYR A 64 2.53 -2.26 8.96
N PRO A 65 3.83 -2.61 9.02
CA PRO A 65 4.35 -3.53 10.02
C PRO A 65 4.38 -2.91 11.43
N SER A 66 4.47 -1.58 11.54
CA SER A 66 4.48 -0.87 12.81
C SER A 66 3.11 -0.30 13.20
N PRO A 67 2.81 -0.20 14.52
CA PRO A 67 1.58 0.43 15.01
C PRO A 67 1.41 1.86 14.51
N GLN A 68 0.18 2.22 14.19
CA GLN A 68 -0.18 3.56 13.70
C GLN A 68 -0.50 4.49 14.89
N PRO A 69 -0.10 5.78 14.88
CA PRO A 69 -0.27 6.69 16.00
C PRO A 69 -1.70 6.80 16.54
N TYR A 70 -2.72 6.72 15.67
CA TYR A 70 -4.12 6.79 16.11
C TYR A 70 -4.52 5.62 17.02
N GLU A 71 -3.82 4.49 16.97
CA GLU A 71 -4.12 3.30 17.79
C GLU A 71 -3.97 3.54 19.30
N GLN A 72 -3.26 4.60 19.69
CA GLN A 72 -3.14 5.03 21.09
C GLN A 72 -4.39 5.77 21.58
N GLN A 73 -5.21 6.28 20.67
CA GLN A 73 -6.36 7.13 20.96
C GLN A 73 -7.70 6.39 20.84
N THR A 74 -7.69 5.17 20.28
CA THR A 74 -8.89 4.35 20.08
C THR A 74 -8.55 2.86 20.10
N ALA A 75 -9.53 2.02 20.44
CA ALA A 75 -9.40 0.56 20.33
C ALA A 75 -9.59 0.04 18.88
N LEU A 76 -10.01 0.90 17.95
CA LEU A 76 -10.19 0.54 16.55
C LEU A 76 -8.84 0.25 15.87
N ARG A 77 -8.80 -0.74 14.99
CA ARG A 77 -7.60 -1.15 14.24
C ARG A 77 -7.93 -1.28 12.76
N ARG A 78 -7.05 -0.76 11.90
CA ARG A 78 -7.09 -1.06 10.46
C ARG A 78 -6.84 -2.55 10.29
N TRP A 79 -7.76 -3.22 9.60
CA TRP A 79 -7.61 -4.64 9.35
C TRP A 79 -6.43 -4.88 8.40
N LYS A 80 -5.55 -5.82 8.78
CA LYS A 80 -4.58 -6.47 7.89
C LYS A 80 -4.65 -7.99 8.04
N PRO A 81 -4.21 -8.76 7.02
CA PRO A 81 -4.02 -10.18 7.20
C PRO A 81 -3.06 -10.48 8.36
N PRO A 82 -3.21 -11.64 9.02
CA PRO A 82 -2.21 -12.11 9.99
C PRO A 82 -0.87 -12.35 9.28
N GLU A 83 0.23 -12.26 10.03
CA GLU A 83 1.56 -12.58 9.51
C GLU A 83 1.58 -14.01 8.96
N ARG A 84 2.18 -14.17 7.78
CA ARG A 84 2.43 -15.49 7.18
C ARG A 84 3.78 -15.98 7.69
N GLY A 85 3.76 -17.08 8.43
CA GLY A 85 4.99 -17.75 8.92
C GLY A 85 5.76 -18.48 7.83
#